data_AF-A0A2G6ANU2-F1
#
_entry.id   AF-A0A2G6ANU2-F1
#
_cell.length_a   1.000
_cell.length_b   1.000
_cell.length_c   1.000
_cell.angle_alpha   90.00
_cell.angle_beta   90.00
_cell.angle_gamma   90.00
#
_symmetry.space_group_name_H-M   'P 1'
#
loop_
_entity.id
_entity.type
_entity.pdbx_description
1 polymer ?
#
loop_
_entity_poly.entity_id
_entity_poly.type
_entity_poly.pdbx_seq_one_letter_code
_entity_poly.pdbx_strand_id
1 'polypeptide(L)'
;MELHEEPLWNSLNEAADRLAYFKAELNMLHPFREGNGRTIRIFLHAYAMSRGIEWSYETLESEKYLHAMNAVYTIVPLTQTIQVV
;
A
#
# COMPACT_ATOMS: atom_id res chain seq x y z
N MET A 1 -12.28 -20.57 -0.17
CA MET A 1 -11.14 -19.64 -0.25
C MET A 1 -10.36 -19.87 1.02
N GLU A 2 -9.22 -20.53 0.94
CA GLU A 2 -8.35 -20.67 2.10
C GLU A 2 -7.68 -19.33 2.35
N LEU A 3 -7.82 -18.81 3.57
CA LEU A 3 -7.10 -17.62 4.01
C LEU A 3 -5.72 -18.10 4.46
N HIS A 4 -4.72 -17.93 3.60
CA HIS A 4 -3.33 -18.15 3.98
C HIS A 4 -2.80 -16.90 4.68
N GLU A 5 -2.01 -17.09 5.73
CA GLU A 5 -1.28 -15.99 6.35
C GLU A 5 -0.27 -15.41 5.36
N GLU A 6 -0.15 -14.08 5.35
CA GLU A 6 0.85 -13.39 4.55
C GLU A 6 2.25 -13.73 5.09
N PRO A 7 3.18 -14.21 4.24
CA PRO A 7 4.52 -14.59 4.69
C PRO A 7 5.33 -13.39 5.20
N LEU A 8 6.40 -13.69 5.96
CA LEU A 8 7.41 -12.71 6.36
C LEU A 8 8.07 -12.06 5.13
N TRP A 9 8.23 -10.74 5.15
CA TRP A 9 8.92 -9.98 4.12
C TRP A 9 10.40 -9.92 4.46
N ASN A 10 11.24 -10.35 3.53
CA ASN A 10 12.67 -10.54 3.78
C ASN A 10 13.50 -9.32 3.38
N SER A 11 12.87 -8.30 2.80
CA SER A 11 13.52 -7.03 2.43
C SER A 11 12.53 -5.86 2.40
N LEU A 12 13.07 -4.64 2.46
CA LEU A 12 12.28 -3.42 2.28
C LEU A 12 11.64 -3.32 0.89
N ASN A 13 12.32 -3.82 -0.15
CA ASN A 13 11.76 -3.87 -1.50
C ASN A 13 10.54 -4.81 -1.56
N GLU A 14 10.66 -6.00 -0.96
CA GLU A 14 9.55 -6.94 -0.86
C GLU A 14 8.39 -6.33 -0.06
N ALA A 15 8.67 -5.66 1.05
CA ALA A 15 7.64 -4.94 1.81
C ALA A 15 6.94 -3.86 0.98
N ALA A 16 7.69 -3.05 0.22
CA ALA A 16 7.13 -2.04 -0.67
C ALA A 16 6.25 -2.66 -1.76
N ASP A 17 6.68 -3.74 -2.40
CA ASP A 17 5.91 -4.47 -3.40
C ASP A 17 4.60 -5.04 -2.83
N ARG A 18 4.66 -5.65 -1.64
CA ARG A 18 3.49 -6.24 -0.99
C ARG A 18 2.51 -5.18 -0.51
N LEU A 19 2.99 -4.07 0.06
CA LEU A 19 2.15 -2.93 0.42
C LEU A 19 1.51 -2.29 -0.83
N ALA A 20 2.24 -2.17 -1.93
CA ALA A 20 1.73 -1.66 -3.20
C ALA A 20 0.60 -2.54 -3.75
N TYR A 21 0.82 -3.86 -3.73
CA TYR A 21 -0.18 -4.85 -4.09
C TYR A 21 -1.45 -4.72 -3.24
N PHE A 22 -1.35 -4.77 -1.92
CA PHE A 22 -2.52 -4.66 -1.04
C PHE A 22 -3.27 -3.34 -1.22
N LYS A 23 -2.54 -2.26 -1.42
CA LYS A 23 -3.13 -0.95 -1.68
C LYS A 23 -3.92 -0.91 -2.98
N ALA A 24 -3.40 -1.49 -4.05
CA ALA A 24 -4.08 -1.56 -5.33
C ALA A 24 -5.38 -2.36 -5.23
N GLU A 25 -5.32 -3.55 -4.64
CA GLU A 25 -6.48 -4.43 -4.43
C GLU A 25 -7.55 -3.76 -3.57
N LEU A 26 -7.17 -3.20 -2.42
CA LEU A 26 -8.09 -2.50 -1.53
C LEU A 26 -8.69 -1.25 -2.17
N ASN A 27 -7.91 -0.53 -2.97
CA ASN A 27 -8.41 0.62 -3.71
C ASN A 27 -9.45 0.18 -4.74
N MET A 28 -9.21 -0.89 -5.50
CA MET A 28 -10.17 -1.43 -6.48
C MET A 28 -11.48 -1.90 -5.83
N LEU A 29 -11.42 -2.50 -4.64
CA LEU A 29 -12.61 -2.94 -3.91
C LEU A 29 -13.52 -1.79 -3.46
N HIS A 30 -12.97 -0.59 -3.24
CA HIS A 30 -13.70 0.60 -2.78
C HIS A 30 -14.80 0.30 -1.72
N PRO A 31 -14.44 -0.30 -0.56
CA PRO A 31 -15.42 -0.90 0.35
C PRO A 31 -16.31 0.10 1.10
N PHE A 32 -15.98 1.39 1.12
CA PHE A 32 -16.74 2.42 1.84
C PHE A 32 -17.38 3.42 0.86
N ARG A 33 -18.50 4.05 1.28
CA ARG A 33 -19.13 5.15 0.51
C ARG A 33 -18.20 6.35 0.34
N GLU A 34 -17.46 6.71 1.39
CA GLU A 34 -16.46 7.78 1.37
C GLU A 34 -15.28 7.41 2.29
N GLY A 35 -14.12 8.01 2.04
CA GLY A 35 -12.96 7.87 2.92
C GLY A 35 -12.04 6.67 2.64
N ASN A 36 -12.28 5.90 1.55
CA ASN A 36 -11.47 4.74 1.16
C ASN A 36 -9.95 4.99 1.25
N GLY A 37 -9.44 6.05 0.61
CA GLY A 37 -8.01 6.35 0.61
C GLY A 37 -7.43 6.67 1.99
N ARG A 38 -8.22 7.26 2.91
CA ARG A 38 -7.78 7.52 4.30
C ARG A 38 -7.72 6.21 5.09
N THR A 39 -8.76 5.39 4.99
CA THR A 39 -8.84 4.13 5.72
C THR A 39 -7.77 3.14 5.25
N ILE A 40 -7.60 2.98 3.94
CA ILE A 40 -6.58 2.08 3.36
C ILE A 40 -5.17 2.48 3.81
N ARG A 41 -4.87 3.79 3.81
CA ARG A 41 -3.57 4.30 4.23
C ARG A 41 -3.27 4.01 5.71
N ILE A 42 -4.21 4.30 6.59
CA ILE A 42 -4.07 4.05 8.04
C ILE A 42 -3.91 2.55 8.30
N PHE A 43 -4.72 1.72 7.64
CA PHE A 43 -4.65 0.27 7.76
C PHE A 43 -3.29 -0.28 7.34
N LEU A 44 -2.81 0.09 6.15
CA LEU A 44 -1.54 -0.40 5.62
C LEU A 44 -0.34 0.13 6.41
N HIS A 45 -0.40 1.35 6.94
CA HIS A 45 0.63 1.87 7.84
C HIS A 45 0.68 1.08 9.15
N ALA A 46 -0.47 0.83 9.79
CA ALA A 46 -0.52 0.01 11.00
C ALA A 46 -0.04 -1.43 10.74
N TYR A 47 -0.34 -1.98 9.56
CA TYR A 47 0.12 -3.30 9.14
C TYR A 47 1.63 -3.35 8.86
N ALA A 48 2.22 -2.31 8.27
CA ALA A 48 3.68 -2.21 8.14
C ALA A 48 4.34 -2.12 9.53
N MET A 49 3.78 -1.30 10.43
CA MET A 49 4.28 -1.11 11.79
C MET A 49 4.24 -2.40 12.62
N SER A 50 3.19 -3.22 12.49
CA SER A 50 3.13 -4.52 13.19
C SER A 50 4.22 -5.50 12.73
N ARG A 51 4.89 -5.20 11.61
CA ARG A 51 5.97 -5.98 11.03
C ARG A 51 7.34 -5.31 11.18
N GLY A 52 7.41 -4.22 11.97
CA GLY A 52 8.64 -3.48 12.24
C GLY A 52 9.13 -2.61 11.09
N ILE A 53 8.23 -2.22 10.17
CA ILE A 53 8.56 -1.39 9.00
C ILE A 53 7.81 -0.07 9.10
N GLU A 54 8.52 1.05 8.93
CA GLU A 54 7.92 2.37 8.90
C GLU A 54 7.58 2.75 7.46
N TRP A 55 6.29 2.91 7.16
CA TRP A 55 5.85 3.42 5.86
C TRP A 55 5.72 4.95 5.92
N SER A 56 6.73 5.65 5.40
CA SER A 56 6.81 7.12 5.34
C SER A 56 5.89 7.68 4.24
N TYR A 57 4.58 7.51 4.38
CA TYR A 57 3.62 7.99 3.37
C TYR A 57 3.48 9.53 3.34
N GLU A 58 3.92 10.21 4.41
CA GLU A 58 3.81 11.67 4.55
C GLU A 58 4.82 12.42 3.68
N THR A 59 5.91 11.76 3.27
CA THR A 59 6.93 12.32 2.36
C THR A 59 6.58 12.12 0.89
N LEU A 60 5.44 11.50 0.58
CA LEU A 60 5.05 11.18 -0.79
C LEU A 60 4.55 12.42 -1.52
N GLU A 61 5.11 12.63 -2.71
CA GLU A 61 4.66 13.66 -3.62
C GLU A 61 3.21 13.35 -4.04
N SER A 62 2.28 14.20 -3.58
CA SER A 62 0.84 13.94 -3.65
C SER A 62 0.35 13.75 -5.10
N GLU A 63 0.96 14.45 -6.05
CA GLU A 63 0.61 14.35 -7.48
C GLU A 63 1.06 13.01 -8.09
N LYS A 64 2.31 12.57 -7.83
CA LYS A 64 2.79 11.25 -8.27
C LYS A 64 2.01 10.11 -7.66
N TYR A 65 1.68 10.23 -6.38
CA TYR A 65 0.90 9.23 -5.66
C TYR A 65 -0.54 9.14 -6.20
N LEU A 66 -1.19 10.29 -6.45
CA LEU A 66 -2.52 10.31 -7.05
C LEU A 66 -2.50 9.76 -8.48
N HIS A 67 -1.47 10.09 -9.26
CA HIS A 67 -1.28 9.55 -10.61
C HIS A 67 -1.09 8.03 -10.58
N ALA A 68 -0.28 7.50 -9.66
CA ALA A 68 -0.11 6.06 -9.45
C ALA A 68 -1.41 5.37 -9.02
N MET A 69 -2.28 6.04 -8.25
CA MET A 69 -3.59 5.51 -7.87
C MET A 69 -4.61 5.52 -9.02
N ASN A 70 -4.52 6.49 -9.91
CA ASN A 70 -5.40 6.64 -11.07
C ASN A 70 -4.93 5.82 -12.28
N ALA A 71 -3.70 5.31 -12.26
CA ALA A 71 -3.23 4.29 -13.19
C ALA A 71 -3.86 2.95 -12.79
N VAL A 72 -5.15 2.77 -13.12
CA VAL A 72 -6.08 1.74 -12.63
C VAL A 72 -5.60 0.28 -12.76
N TYR A 73 -4.43 -0.02 -13.35
CA TYR A 73 -4.01 -1.40 -13.63
C TYR A 73 -2.53 -1.72 -13.41
N THR A 74 -1.73 -0.82 -12.83
CA THR A 74 -0.28 -1.07 -12.73
C THR A 74 0.22 -1.00 -11.29
N ILE A 75 0.70 -2.13 -10.80
CA ILE A 75 1.35 -2.31 -9.49
C ILE A 75 2.71 -1.59 -9.46
N VAL A 76 3.36 -1.50 -10.62
CA VAL A 76 4.69 -0.92 -10.84
C VAL A 76 4.84 0.55 -10.36
N PRO A 77 3.94 1.50 -10.70
CA PRO A 77 4.03 2.88 -10.20
C PRO A 77 3.78 3.01 -8.68
N LEU A 78 3.09 2.06 -8.04
CA LEU A 78 2.88 2.07 -6.60
C LEU A 78 4.13 1.61 -5.83
N THR A 79 4.83 0.57 -6.30
CA THR A 79 6.10 0.15 -5.69
C THR A 79 7.10 1.30 -5.61
N GLN A 80 7.22 2.09 -6.69
CA GLN A 80 8.17 3.21 -6.77
C GLN A 80 7.80 4.40 -5.86
N THR A 81 6.55 4.46 -5.41
CA THR A 81 6.07 5.51 -4.50
C THR A 81 5.97 5.04 -3.06
N ILE A 82 6.07 3.76 -2.75
CA ILE A 82 6.07 3.30 -1.35
C ILE A 82 7.49 3.38 -0.80
N GLN A 83 7.74 4.41 -0.02
CA GLN A 83 8.98 4.59 0.73
C GLN A 83 8.85 3.94 2.11
N VAL A 84 9.56 2.83 2.30
CA VAL A 84 9.70 2.18 3.61
C VAL A 84 11.09 2.41 4.17
N VAL A 85 11.18 2.66 5.47
CA VAL A 85 12.43 2.88 6.22
C VAL A 85 12.52 1.99 7.45
#